data_AF-W4QCB6-F1
#
_entry.id   AF-W4QCB6-F1
#
_cell.length_a   1.000
_cell.length_b   1.000
_cell.length_c   1.000
_cell.angle_alpha   90.00
_cell.angle_beta   90.00
_cell.angle_gamma   90.00
#
_symmetry.space_group_name_H-M   'P 1'
#
loop_
_entity.id
_entity.type
_entity.pdbx_description
1 polymer ?
#
loop_
_entity_poly.entity_id
_entity_poly.type
_entity_poly.pdbx_seq_one_letter_code
_entity_poly.pdbx_strand_id
1 'polypeptide(L)'
;MKIDLHTHGKLSKKAEFTLEGFREHVLQAKENGLSGFALTEHFNTTNFEYIYDTLDAHYSYMSDYYDVEGLRVFPGMEVDIQEVGHILLIGKRQDIKEINKFLVPYRAKESFIPFDSLIAFVRPYHVLKIGAHPFREAKGLAHLDKGHLKQLDALDLNATDLYHQGLKMKMELVIFASELQLPVVAGSDTHQSLQFGSVYNDLREEVSTIQELKDVIMRNAYDIEISPCLKEKVKAARLVKKTLKKSLSV
;
A
#
# COMPACT_ATOMS: atom_id res chain seq x y z
N MET A 1 -15.41 -7.02 -5.65
CA MET A 1 -14.24 -7.34 -4.81
C MET A 1 -13.89 -6.20 -3.87
N LYS A 2 -13.82 -6.43 -2.55
CA LYS A 2 -13.39 -5.39 -1.59
C LYS A 2 -11.89 -5.48 -1.35
N ILE A 3 -11.13 -4.44 -1.70
CA ILE A 3 -9.66 -4.45 -1.67
C ILE A 3 -9.04 -3.20 -1.03
N ASP A 4 -8.07 -3.42 -0.15
CA ASP A 4 -7.22 -2.38 0.45
C ASP A 4 -5.87 -2.34 -0.27
N LEU A 5 -5.51 -1.20 -0.89
CA LEU A 5 -4.32 -1.12 -1.75
C LEU A 5 -3.06 -0.60 -1.04
N HIS A 6 -3.13 -0.31 0.26
CA HIS A 6 -1.97 0.16 1.03
C HIS A 6 -1.95 -0.50 2.40
N THR A 7 -1.16 -1.56 2.56
CA THR A 7 -1.06 -2.31 3.81
C THR A 7 0.35 -2.82 4.06
N HIS A 8 0.69 -3.07 5.32
CA HIS A 8 1.98 -3.62 5.71
C HIS A 8 1.76 -4.88 6.57
N GLY A 9 2.61 -5.89 6.36
CA GLY A 9 2.58 -7.15 7.11
C GLY A 9 3.43 -7.13 8.38
N LYS A 10 4.17 -6.05 8.62
CA LYS A 10 5.10 -5.86 9.74
C LYS A 10 4.70 -4.65 10.56
N LEU A 11 4.92 -4.75 11.87
CA LEU A 11 4.67 -3.66 12.81
C LEU A 11 5.51 -2.39 12.52
N SER A 12 6.70 -2.56 11.93
CA SER A 12 7.57 -1.48 11.47
C SER A 12 8.68 -1.99 10.55
N LYS A 13 9.40 -1.06 9.90
CA LYS A 13 10.59 -1.34 9.07
C LYS A 13 11.62 -2.26 9.75
N LYS A 14 11.78 -2.14 11.07
CA LYS A 14 12.78 -2.90 11.86
C LYS A 14 12.24 -4.15 12.54
N ALA A 15 10.92 -4.34 12.57
CA ALA A 15 10.35 -5.57 13.13
C ALA A 15 10.71 -6.74 12.23
N GLU A 16 10.72 -7.97 12.73
CA GLU A 16 10.75 -9.15 11.87
C GLU A 16 9.36 -9.46 11.32
N PHE A 17 9.29 -10.07 10.15
CA PHE A 17 8.04 -10.61 9.63
C PHE A 17 7.78 -11.97 10.30
N THR A 18 6.56 -12.19 10.78
CA THR A 18 6.14 -13.48 11.34
C THR A 18 4.88 -13.96 10.66
N LEU A 19 4.81 -15.26 10.36
CA LEU A 19 3.62 -15.86 9.76
C LEU A 19 2.39 -15.71 10.67
N GLU A 20 2.58 -15.84 11.98
CA GLU A 20 1.52 -15.66 12.99
C GLU A 20 0.93 -14.25 12.96
N GLY A 21 1.78 -13.21 13.03
CA GLY A 21 1.32 -11.82 12.95
C GLY A 21 0.67 -11.51 11.61
N PHE A 22 1.18 -12.08 10.52
CA PHE A 22 0.56 -11.94 9.21
C PHE A 22 -0.82 -12.61 9.12
N ARG A 23 -1.01 -13.78 9.76
CA ARG A 23 -2.33 -14.42 9.87
C ARG A 23 -3.33 -13.57 10.65
N GLU A 24 -2.90 -12.85 11.68
CA GLU A 24 -3.78 -11.89 12.38
C GLU A 24 -4.26 -10.77 11.45
N HIS A 25 -3.38 -10.26 10.57
CA HIS A 25 -3.77 -9.29 9.55
C HIS A 25 -4.82 -9.85 8.58
N VAL A 26 -4.61 -11.08 8.09
CA VAL A 26 -5.53 -11.78 7.19
C VAL A 26 -6.89 -12.02 7.84
N LEU A 27 -6.89 -12.52 9.09
CA LEU A 27 -8.12 -12.75 9.85
C LEU A 27 -8.91 -11.44 10.00
N GLN A 28 -8.24 -10.38 10.45
CA GLN A 28 -8.89 -9.09 10.67
C GLN A 28 -9.39 -8.47 9.35
N ALA A 29 -8.67 -8.63 8.24
CA ALA A 29 -9.13 -8.22 6.92
C ALA A 29 -10.43 -8.94 6.52
N LYS A 30 -10.48 -10.26 6.71
CA LYS A 30 -11.67 -11.09 6.42
C LYS A 30 -12.85 -10.74 7.32
N GLU A 31 -12.62 -10.55 8.62
CA GLU A 31 -13.67 -10.10 9.57
C GLU A 31 -14.24 -8.73 9.21
N ASN A 32 -13.46 -7.89 8.52
CA ASN A 32 -13.91 -6.60 7.98
C ASN A 32 -14.49 -6.70 6.56
N GLY A 33 -14.70 -7.92 6.05
CA GLY A 33 -15.33 -8.17 4.76
C GLY A 33 -14.43 -7.88 3.56
N LEU A 34 -13.12 -7.71 3.74
CA LEU A 34 -12.20 -7.58 2.60
C LEU A 34 -12.08 -8.92 1.87
N SER A 35 -12.02 -8.84 0.54
CA SER A 35 -11.74 -9.96 -0.37
C SER A 35 -10.24 -10.05 -0.70
N GLY A 36 -9.51 -8.95 -0.53
CA GLY A 36 -8.05 -8.93 -0.70
C GLY A 36 -7.39 -7.66 -0.20
N PHE A 37 -6.07 -7.63 -0.25
CA PHE A 37 -5.26 -6.43 -0.04
C PHE A 37 -3.94 -6.49 -0.81
N ALA A 38 -3.29 -5.34 -1.01
CA ALA A 38 -1.92 -5.26 -1.50
C ALA A 38 -0.93 -5.15 -0.34
N LEU A 39 0.02 -6.09 -0.26
CA LEU A 39 1.09 -6.11 0.74
C LEU A 39 2.23 -5.19 0.28
N THR A 40 2.10 -3.90 0.57
CA THR A 40 2.99 -2.82 0.09
C THR A 40 4.06 -2.50 1.13
N GLU A 41 4.87 -3.50 1.45
CA GLU A 41 5.88 -3.32 2.48
C GLU A 41 6.96 -2.29 2.13
N HIS A 42 7.47 -1.62 3.16
CA HIS A 42 8.53 -0.61 2.97
C HIS A 42 9.74 -1.26 2.28
N PHE A 43 10.17 -0.70 1.15
CA PHE A 43 11.24 -1.28 0.32
C PHE A 43 12.58 -1.46 1.07
N ASN A 44 12.80 -0.65 2.12
CA ASN A 44 13.96 -0.66 3.00
C ASN A 44 13.71 -1.33 4.36
N THR A 45 12.65 -2.15 4.47
CA THR A 45 12.39 -2.97 5.66
C THR A 45 13.46 -4.06 5.81
N THR A 46 13.75 -4.46 7.05
CA THR A 46 14.64 -5.59 7.34
C THR A 46 14.09 -6.86 6.71
N ASN A 47 14.94 -7.66 6.06
CA ASN A 47 14.59 -8.95 5.47
C ASN A 47 13.37 -8.88 4.52
N PHE A 48 13.31 -7.89 3.62
CA PHE A 48 12.20 -7.75 2.66
C PHE A 48 11.93 -9.05 1.87
N GLU A 49 12.98 -9.71 1.37
CA GLU A 49 12.84 -10.95 0.60
C GLU A 49 12.25 -12.11 1.41
N TYR A 50 12.56 -12.18 2.71
CA TYR A 50 12.05 -13.21 3.62
C TYR A 50 10.52 -13.20 3.74
N ILE A 51 9.88 -12.05 3.54
CA ILE A 51 8.41 -11.95 3.51
C ILE A 51 7.87 -12.85 2.40
N TYR A 52 8.35 -12.66 1.17
CA TYR A 52 7.89 -13.40 0.01
C TYR A 52 8.34 -14.86 0.03
N ASP A 53 9.54 -15.16 0.53
CA ASP A 53 9.99 -16.54 0.70
C ASP A 53 9.11 -17.30 1.72
N THR A 54 8.67 -16.62 2.79
CA THR A 54 7.70 -17.18 3.75
C THR A 54 6.35 -17.42 3.07
N LEU A 55 5.84 -16.46 2.29
CA LEU A 55 4.57 -16.65 1.57
C LEU A 55 4.65 -17.80 0.55
N ASP A 56 5.77 -17.91 -0.18
CA ASP A 56 6.02 -18.99 -1.15
C ASP A 56 6.03 -20.37 -0.49
N ALA A 57 6.54 -20.47 0.75
CA ALA A 57 6.58 -21.72 1.50
C ALA A 57 5.22 -22.15 2.08
N HIS A 58 4.28 -21.20 2.26
CA HIS A 58 3.05 -21.44 3.03
C HIS A 58 1.75 -21.27 2.24
N TYR A 59 1.77 -20.57 1.11
CA TYR A 59 0.57 -20.21 0.36
C TYR A 59 0.74 -20.40 -1.14
N SER A 60 -0.37 -20.68 -1.82
CA SER A 60 -0.40 -20.81 -3.27
C SER A 60 -0.33 -19.43 -3.93
N TYR A 61 0.61 -19.25 -4.85
CA TYR A 61 0.64 -18.09 -5.74
C TYR A 61 -0.20 -18.38 -6.98
N MET A 62 -1.32 -17.67 -7.14
CA MET A 62 -2.31 -17.85 -8.21
C MET A 62 -2.38 -16.60 -9.07
N SER A 63 -2.15 -16.75 -10.38
CA SER A 63 -2.06 -15.63 -11.32
C SER A 63 -1.03 -14.60 -10.83
N ASP A 64 -1.46 -13.48 -10.24
CA ASP A 64 -0.56 -12.45 -9.70
C ASP A 64 -0.68 -12.22 -8.18
N TYR A 65 -1.42 -13.06 -7.43
CA TYR A 65 -1.64 -12.90 -5.98
C TYR A 65 -1.38 -14.20 -5.20
N TYR A 66 -1.20 -14.10 -3.89
CA TYR A 66 -1.23 -15.25 -2.98
C TYR A 66 -2.64 -15.51 -2.46
N ASP A 67 -3.10 -16.76 -2.51
CA ASP A 67 -4.31 -17.18 -1.81
C ASP A 67 -3.98 -17.53 -0.35
N VAL A 68 -4.34 -16.60 0.53
CA VAL A 68 -4.06 -16.68 1.95
C VAL A 68 -5.36 -16.97 2.68
N GLU A 69 -5.69 -18.26 2.80
CA GLU A 69 -6.91 -18.74 3.46
C GLU A 69 -8.20 -18.14 2.87
N GLY A 70 -8.26 -18.03 1.53
CA GLY A 70 -9.38 -17.47 0.78
C GLY A 70 -9.33 -15.95 0.61
N LEU A 71 -8.28 -15.28 1.09
CA LEU A 71 -8.06 -13.84 0.91
C LEU A 71 -6.96 -13.62 -0.14
N ARG A 72 -7.22 -12.75 -1.14
CA ARG A 72 -6.22 -12.43 -2.17
C ARG A 72 -5.20 -11.42 -1.65
N VAL A 73 -3.92 -11.80 -1.61
CA VAL A 73 -2.82 -10.90 -1.23
C VAL A 73 -1.95 -10.58 -2.44
N PHE A 74 -2.06 -9.36 -2.94
CA PHE A 74 -1.26 -8.89 -4.08
C PHE A 74 0.13 -8.42 -3.60
N PRO A 75 1.23 -8.89 -4.22
CA PRO A 75 2.57 -8.41 -3.92
C PRO A 75 2.73 -6.92 -4.22
N GLY A 76 3.45 -6.23 -3.35
CA GLY A 76 3.82 -4.84 -3.59
C GLY A 76 5.00 -4.37 -2.75
N MET A 77 5.30 -3.09 -2.86
CA MET A 77 6.21 -2.37 -1.99
C MET A 77 5.85 -0.88 -1.93
N GLU A 78 6.20 -0.23 -0.84
CA GLU A 78 6.19 1.24 -0.71
C GLU A 78 7.63 1.74 -0.80
N VAL A 79 7.91 2.60 -1.79
CA VAL A 79 9.24 3.14 -2.08
C VAL A 79 9.32 4.60 -1.63
N ASP A 80 10.30 4.93 -0.78
CA ASP A 80 10.62 6.32 -0.44
C ASP A 80 11.44 6.94 -1.59
N ILE A 81 11.04 8.12 -2.08
CA ILE A 81 11.76 8.84 -3.16
C ILE A 81 12.59 10.01 -2.61
N GLN A 82 13.61 10.42 -3.37
CA GLN A 82 14.51 11.51 -3.00
C GLN A 82 13.80 12.85 -2.77
N GLU A 83 12.80 13.15 -3.60
CA GLU A 83 12.06 14.41 -3.61
C GLU A 83 11.06 14.54 -2.46
N VAL A 84 11.05 13.57 -1.54
CA VAL A 84 10.06 13.40 -0.47
C VAL A 84 8.72 12.93 -1.04
N GLY A 85 8.15 11.91 -0.40
CA GLY A 85 6.98 11.20 -0.89
C GLY A 85 7.21 9.71 -0.94
N HIS A 86 6.14 8.93 -1.03
CA HIS A 86 6.27 7.50 -1.24
C HIS A 86 5.41 7.04 -2.42
N ILE A 87 5.91 6.06 -3.18
CA ILE A 87 5.20 5.45 -4.31
C ILE A 87 4.91 3.99 -3.98
N LEU A 88 3.65 3.58 -4.06
CA LEU A 88 3.27 2.19 -4.00
C LEU A 88 3.49 1.56 -5.37
N LEU A 89 4.20 0.44 -5.39
CA LEU A 89 4.34 -0.43 -6.55
C LEU A 89 3.63 -1.74 -6.23
N ILE A 90 2.59 -2.08 -6.97
CA ILE A 90 1.85 -3.34 -6.81
C ILE A 90 1.99 -4.12 -8.09
N GLY A 91 2.44 -5.37 -8.00
CA GLY A 91 2.96 -6.10 -9.15
C GLY A 91 3.01 -7.60 -8.95
N LYS A 92 3.51 -8.31 -9.96
CA LYS A 92 3.84 -9.73 -9.82
C LYS A 92 4.93 -9.90 -8.78
N ARG A 93 4.90 -11.00 -8.03
CA ARG A 93 5.91 -11.31 -7.01
C ARG A 93 7.33 -11.21 -7.55
N GLN A 94 7.57 -11.77 -8.74
CA GLN A 94 8.90 -11.75 -9.36
C GLN A 94 9.38 -10.32 -9.64
N ASP A 95 8.52 -9.50 -10.26
CA ASP A 95 8.80 -8.09 -10.55
C ASP A 95 9.10 -7.31 -9.26
N ILE A 96 8.30 -7.52 -8.21
CA ILE A 96 8.50 -6.88 -6.91
C ILE A 96 9.83 -7.30 -6.26
N LYS A 97 10.20 -8.60 -6.32
CA LYS A 97 11.52 -9.06 -5.83
C LYS A 97 12.68 -8.44 -6.62
N GLU A 98 12.56 -8.37 -7.95
CA GLU A 98 13.58 -7.78 -8.82
C GLU A 98 13.75 -6.28 -8.60
N ILE A 99 12.64 -5.53 -8.55
CA ILE A 99 12.65 -4.10 -8.26
C ILE A 99 13.28 -3.85 -6.88
N ASN A 100 12.94 -4.65 -5.87
CA ASN A 100 13.52 -4.47 -4.53
C ASN A 100 15.03 -4.73 -4.51
N LYS A 101 15.51 -5.71 -5.28
CA LYS A 101 16.94 -6.00 -5.44
C LYS A 101 17.67 -4.84 -6.12
N PHE A 102 17.08 -4.25 -7.16
CA PHE A 102 17.61 -3.04 -7.79
C PHE A 102 17.68 -1.86 -6.81
N LEU A 103 16.70 -1.72 -5.92
CA LEU A 103 16.62 -0.61 -4.97
C LEU A 103 17.58 -0.73 -3.75
N VAL A 104 18.39 -1.80 -3.64
CA VAL A 104 19.32 -1.99 -2.51
C VAL A 104 20.25 -0.79 -2.26
N PRO A 105 20.89 -0.16 -3.28
CA PRO A 105 21.73 1.02 -3.07
C PRO A 105 20.97 2.25 -2.57
N TYR A 106 19.64 2.26 -2.74
CA TYR A 106 18.77 3.38 -2.46
C TYR A 106 18.01 3.24 -1.13
N ARG A 107 18.39 2.31 -0.25
CA ARG A 107 17.63 2.05 0.99
C ARG A 107 17.88 3.06 2.11
N ALA A 108 19.01 3.80 2.06
CA ALA A 108 19.37 4.79 3.05
C ALA A 108 18.67 6.12 2.74
N LYS A 109 18.33 6.88 3.79
CA LYS A 109 17.56 8.13 3.67
C LYS A 109 18.27 9.19 2.81
N GLU A 110 19.58 9.14 2.81
CA GLU A 110 20.49 10.03 2.09
C GLU A 110 20.68 9.63 0.62
N SER A 111 20.22 8.43 0.26
CA SER A 111 20.41 7.85 -1.08
C SER A 111 19.12 7.35 -1.71
N PHE A 112 17.94 7.82 -1.29
CA PHE A 112 16.68 7.45 -1.94
C PHE A 112 16.72 7.74 -3.45
N ILE A 113 16.02 6.90 -4.21
CA ILE A 113 15.99 6.99 -5.66
C ILE A 113 15.21 8.25 -6.10
N PRO A 114 15.68 9.01 -7.10
CA PRO A 114 14.88 10.10 -7.69
C PRO A 114 13.60 9.55 -8.32
N PHE A 115 12.51 10.31 -8.25
CA PHE A 115 11.21 9.94 -8.81
C PHE A 115 11.31 9.49 -10.27
N ASP A 116 11.90 10.31 -11.15
CA ASP A 116 11.98 9.98 -12.57
C ASP A 116 12.84 8.75 -12.85
N SER A 117 13.88 8.53 -12.03
CA SER A 117 14.72 7.33 -12.12
C SER A 117 13.92 6.09 -11.73
N LEU A 118 13.10 6.17 -10.68
CA LEU A 118 12.20 5.09 -10.28
C LEU A 118 11.20 4.80 -11.40
N ILE A 119 10.48 5.81 -11.89
CA ILE A 119 9.46 5.64 -12.94
C ILE A 119 10.07 5.10 -14.22
N ALA A 120 11.24 5.60 -14.65
CA ALA A 120 11.94 5.09 -15.82
C ALA A 120 12.33 3.61 -15.65
N PHE A 121 12.84 3.24 -14.47
CA PHE A 121 13.24 1.87 -14.17
C PHE A 121 12.05 0.91 -14.14
N VAL A 122 10.92 1.29 -13.54
CA VAL A 122 9.76 0.40 -13.39
C VAL A 122 8.84 0.37 -14.62
N ARG A 123 9.04 1.27 -15.60
CA ARG A 123 8.24 1.35 -16.84
C ARG A 123 8.07 0.04 -17.62
N PRO A 124 9.09 -0.81 -17.81
CA PRO A 124 8.92 -2.09 -18.51
C PRO A 124 8.20 -3.16 -17.68
N TYR A 125 8.05 -2.95 -16.36
CA TYR A 125 7.36 -3.89 -15.49
C TYR A 125 5.84 -3.62 -15.49
N HIS A 126 5.05 -4.68 -15.32
CA HIS A 126 3.58 -4.57 -15.24
C HIS A 126 3.18 -4.27 -13.79
N VAL A 127 3.56 -3.09 -13.31
CA VAL A 127 3.25 -2.60 -11.96
C VAL A 127 2.27 -1.44 -11.97
N LEU A 128 1.34 -1.48 -11.02
CA LEU A 128 0.50 -0.35 -10.66
C LEU A 128 1.31 0.61 -9.77
N LYS A 129 1.33 1.89 -10.15
CA LYS A 129 2.10 2.97 -9.50
C LYS A 129 1.13 3.94 -8.83
N ILE A 130 1.06 3.93 -7.50
CA ILE A 130 0.14 4.79 -6.74
C ILE A 130 0.94 5.80 -5.95
N GLY A 131 0.61 7.09 -6.07
CA GLY A 131 1.19 8.13 -5.22
C GLY A 131 0.60 8.08 -3.81
N ALA A 132 1.40 7.69 -2.82
CA ALA A 132 0.94 7.54 -1.44
C ALA A 132 0.77 8.90 -0.73
N HIS A 133 -0.23 8.97 0.17
CA HIS A 133 -0.48 10.07 1.11
C HIS A 133 -0.15 11.50 0.60
N PRO A 134 -0.75 11.98 -0.51
CA PRO A 134 -0.30 13.18 -1.23
C PRO A 134 -0.26 14.50 -0.44
N PHE A 135 -1.04 14.62 0.64
CA PHE A 135 -1.10 15.83 1.50
C PHE A 135 -0.54 15.63 2.90
N ARG A 136 0.21 14.55 3.16
CA ARG A 136 0.80 14.32 4.48
C ARG A 136 1.89 15.36 4.75
N GLU A 137 1.84 16.03 5.91
CA GLU A 137 2.85 17.01 6.28
C GLU A 137 4.26 16.40 6.21
N ALA A 138 5.20 17.13 5.60
CA ALA A 138 6.59 16.73 5.36
C ALA A 138 6.82 15.47 4.50
N LYS A 139 5.77 14.80 4.01
CA LYS A 139 5.86 13.57 3.20
C LYS A 139 4.89 13.51 2.02
N GLY A 140 4.11 14.55 1.78
CA GLY A 140 3.15 14.61 0.70
C GLY A 140 3.83 14.60 -0.66
N LEU A 141 3.06 14.29 -1.71
CA LEU A 141 3.49 14.34 -3.11
C LEU A 141 2.99 15.60 -3.81
N ALA A 142 2.06 16.35 -3.20
CA ALA A 142 1.40 17.48 -3.83
C ALA A 142 2.34 18.66 -4.16
N HIS A 143 3.56 18.68 -3.62
CA HIS A 143 4.59 19.67 -3.95
C HIS A 143 5.41 19.31 -5.20
N LEU A 144 5.35 18.07 -5.69
CA LEU A 144 6.07 17.66 -6.90
C LEU A 144 5.47 18.29 -8.16
N ASP A 145 6.28 18.34 -9.20
CA ASP A 145 5.83 18.79 -10.52
C ASP A 145 4.65 17.93 -11.02
N LYS A 146 3.64 18.59 -11.61
CA LYS A 146 2.44 17.89 -12.11
C LYS A 146 2.77 16.95 -13.26
N GLY A 147 3.79 17.25 -14.07
CA GLY A 147 4.29 16.37 -15.13
C GLY A 147 4.88 15.08 -14.57
N HIS A 148 5.58 15.14 -13.44
CA HIS A 148 6.06 13.95 -12.73
C HIS A 148 4.87 13.10 -12.26
N LEU A 149 3.94 13.70 -11.54
CA LEU A 149 2.80 12.99 -10.95
C LEU A 149 1.90 12.32 -12.00
N LYS A 150 1.75 12.92 -13.18
CA LYS A 150 1.00 12.33 -14.32
C LYS A 150 1.55 11.01 -14.85
N GLN A 151 2.76 10.61 -14.45
CA GLN A 151 3.32 9.30 -14.79
C GLN A 151 2.85 8.18 -13.85
N LEU A 152 2.12 8.52 -12.78
CA LEU A 152 1.48 7.56 -11.87
C LEU A 152 0.18 7.03 -12.48
N ASP A 153 -0.32 5.94 -11.92
CA ASP A 153 -1.59 5.34 -12.33
C ASP A 153 -2.76 5.75 -11.43
N ALA A 154 -2.50 6.16 -10.17
CA ALA A 154 -3.52 6.63 -9.22
C ALA A 154 -2.89 7.42 -8.05
N LEU A 155 -3.74 8.03 -7.22
CA LEU A 155 -3.36 8.62 -5.92
C LEU A 155 -4.08 7.93 -4.75
N ASP A 156 -3.39 7.78 -3.61
CA ASP A 156 -3.88 7.10 -2.42
C ASP A 156 -4.69 8.02 -1.49
N LEU A 157 -5.92 7.63 -1.20
CA LEU A 157 -6.74 8.11 -0.09
C LEU A 157 -6.49 7.24 1.14
N ASN A 158 -5.60 7.74 1.98
CA ASN A 158 -5.06 7.01 3.12
C ASN A 158 -5.92 7.13 4.39
N ALA A 159 -6.19 6.01 5.09
CA ALA A 159 -6.98 6.03 6.34
C ALA A 159 -6.33 6.83 7.48
N THR A 160 -5.01 6.78 7.62
CA THR A 160 -4.28 7.55 8.65
C THR A 160 -4.39 9.05 8.40
N ASP A 161 -4.37 9.48 7.14
CA ASP A 161 -4.54 10.89 6.80
C ASP A 161 -5.99 11.33 6.99
N LEU A 162 -6.96 10.51 6.60
CA LEU A 162 -8.38 10.74 6.89
C LEU A 162 -8.65 10.88 8.39
N TYR A 163 -7.96 10.09 9.23
CA TYR A 163 -8.06 10.20 10.69
C TYR A 163 -7.58 11.56 11.20
N HIS A 164 -6.49 12.09 10.65
CA HIS A 164 -5.89 13.34 11.11
C HIS A 164 -6.53 14.59 10.51
N GLN A 165 -6.93 14.52 9.23
CA GLN A 165 -7.36 15.68 8.44
C GLN A 165 -8.87 15.68 8.15
N GLY A 166 -9.57 14.57 8.43
CA GLY A 166 -11.00 14.42 8.18
C GLY A 166 -11.37 14.34 6.69
N LEU A 167 -12.67 14.39 6.40
CA LEU A 167 -13.21 14.27 5.04
C LEU A 167 -12.84 15.42 4.11
N LYS A 168 -12.39 16.57 4.66
CA LYS A 168 -11.92 17.70 3.85
C LYS A 168 -10.75 17.29 2.95
N MET A 169 -9.83 16.48 3.47
CA MET A 169 -8.68 15.98 2.71
C MET A 169 -9.13 15.13 1.51
N LYS A 170 -10.19 14.32 1.65
CA LYS A 170 -10.76 13.57 0.52
C LYS A 170 -11.19 14.50 -0.62
N MET A 171 -11.83 15.62 -0.30
CA MET A 171 -12.28 16.59 -1.32
C MET A 171 -11.09 17.24 -2.02
N GLU A 172 -10.08 17.66 -1.27
CA GLU A 172 -8.84 18.24 -1.80
C GLU A 172 -8.10 17.24 -2.70
N LEU A 173 -8.06 15.96 -2.31
CA LEU A 173 -7.47 14.89 -3.10
C LEU A 173 -8.21 14.63 -4.40
N VAL A 174 -9.55 14.60 -4.37
CA VAL A 174 -10.33 14.42 -5.59
C VAL A 174 -10.11 15.58 -6.57
N ILE A 175 -10.06 16.82 -6.07
CA ILE A 175 -9.77 18.00 -6.91
C ILE A 175 -8.38 17.89 -7.53
N PHE A 176 -7.36 17.61 -6.70
CA PHE A 176 -5.98 17.49 -7.16
C PHE A 176 -5.79 16.33 -8.16
N ALA A 177 -6.39 15.18 -7.90
CA ALA A 177 -6.36 14.03 -8.80
C ALA A 177 -7.03 14.35 -10.15
N SER A 178 -8.13 15.10 -10.13
CA SER A 178 -8.83 15.57 -11.35
C SER A 178 -7.93 16.47 -12.20
N GLU A 179 -7.19 17.40 -11.59
CA GLU A 179 -6.21 18.24 -12.31
C GLU A 179 -5.09 17.42 -12.98
N LEU A 180 -4.74 16.28 -12.40
CA LEU A 180 -3.75 15.34 -12.92
C LEU A 180 -4.35 14.31 -13.88
N GLN A 181 -5.68 14.23 -13.99
CA GLN A 181 -6.42 13.18 -14.71
C GLN A 181 -6.09 11.77 -14.19
N LEU A 182 -5.92 11.65 -12.86
CA LEU A 182 -5.65 10.39 -12.19
C LEU A 182 -6.85 9.94 -11.36
N PRO A 183 -7.14 8.64 -11.28
CA PRO A 183 -8.09 8.10 -10.32
C PRO A 183 -7.55 8.21 -8.89
N VAL A 184 -8.46 8.25 -7.93
CA VAL A 184 -8.15 8.14 -6.49
C VAL A 184 -8.50 6.73 -6.06
N VAL A 185 -7.58 6.05 -5.39
CA VAL A 185 -7.78 4.71 -4.81
C VAL A 185 -7.59 4.77 -3.31
N ALA A 186 -8.11 3.79 -2.58
CA ALA A 186 -8.05 3.76 -1.11
C ALA A 186 -7.05 2.74 -0.57
N GLY A 187 -6.38 3.12 0.52
CA GLY A 187 -5.55 2.20 1.29
C GLY A 187 -5.44 2.58 2.77
N SER A 188 -5.29 1.60 3.65
CA SER A 188 -5.31 1.87 5.09
C SER A 188 -3.97 2.35 5.67
N ASP A 189 -2.83 2.08 5.01
CA ASP A 189 -1.46 2.30 5.52
C ASP A 189 -1.33 1.72 6.94
N THR A 190 -1.84 0.49 7.06
CA THR A 190 -1.88 -0.22 8.33
C THR A 190 -0.57 -0.98 8.58
N HIS A 191 -0.08 -0.90 9.82
CA HIS A 191 0.96 -1.81 10.35
C HIS A 191 0.43 -2.68 11.48
N GLN A 192 -0.87 -2.64 11.76
CA GLN A 192 -1.49 -3.34 12.88
C GLN A 192 -2.89 -3.80 12.48
N SER A 193 -3.21 -5.07 12.74
CA SER A 193 -4.43 -5.72 12.27
C SER A 193 -5.70 -4.88 12.43
N LEU A 194 -5.94 -4.24 13.58
CA LEU A 194 -7.18 -3.52 13.90
C LEU A 194 -7.54 -2.38 12.93
N GLN A 195 -6.59 -1.87 12.14
CA GLN A 195 -6.84 -0.81 11.16
C GLN A 195 -7.27 -1.34 9.78
N PHE A 196 -7.22 -2.65 9.53
CA PHE A 196 -7.72 -3.23 8.28
C PHE A 196 -9.22 -2.91 8.05
N GLY A 197 -9.55 -2.60 6.81
CA GLY A 197 -10.89 -2.20 6.40
C GLY A 197 -11.34 -0.85 6.97
N SER A 198 -10.41 0.04 7.33
CA SER A 198 -10.75 1.43 7.68
C SER A 198 -11.16 2.25 6.46
N VAL A 199 -10.52 1.97 5.33
CA VAL A 199 -10.87 2.48 4.00
C VAL A 199 -10.52 1.39 2.98
N TYR A 200 -11.31 1.23 1.92
CA TYR A 200 -11.06 0.24 0.88
C TYR A 200 -11.78 0.61 -0.43
N ASN A 201 -11.45 -0.10 -1.50
CA ASN A 201 -12.09 0.01 -2.81
C ASN A 201 -13.06 -1.16 -2.97
N ASP A 202 -14.33 -0.88 -3.25
CA ASP A 202 -15.32 -1.90 -3.64
C ASP A 202 -15.39 -1.97 -5.16
N LEU A 203 -14.60 -2.89 -5.73
CA LEU A 203 -14.52 -3.10 -7.17
C LEU A 203 -15.80 -3.77 -7.67
N ARG A 204 -16.32 -3.31 -8.81
CA ARG A 204 -17.53 -3.85 -9.45
C ARG A 204 -17.36 -5.25 -10.04
N GLU A 205 -16.13 -5.73 -10.11
CA GLU A 205 -15.75 -7.03 -10.66
C GLU A 205 -14.69 -7.69 -9.78
N GLU A 206 -14.54 -9.01 -9.94
CA GLU A 206 -13.47 -9.78 -9.32
C GLU A 206 -12.23 -9.74 -10.21
N VAL A 207 -11.07 -9.44 -9.60
CA VAL A 207 -9.79 -9.38 -10.31
C VAL A 207 -8.80 -10.41 -9.76
N SER A 208 -8.04 -11.03 -10.65
CA SER A 208 -7.02 -12.05 -10.37
C SER A 208 -5.62 -11.66 -10.86
N THR A 209 -5.51 -10.66 -11.73
CA THR A 209 -4.21 -10.16 -12.22
C THR A 209 -4.00 -8.69 -11.88
N ILE A 210 -2.74 -8.24 -11.88
CA ILE A 210 -2.40 -6.82 -11.72
C ILE A 210 -2.92 -6.00 -12.89
N GLN A 211 -2.95 -6.58 -14.09
CA GLN A 211 -3.51 -5.91 -15.27
C GLN A 211 -5.01 -5.67 -15.11
N GLU A 212 -5.79 -6.67 -14.69
CA GLU A 212 -7.22 -6.52 -14.41
C GLU A 212 -7.47 -5.48 -13.31
N LEU A 213 -6.70 -5.52 -12.22
CA LEU A 213 -6.79 -4.52 -11.15
C LEU A 213 -6.55 -3.10 -11.68
N LYS A 214 -5.51 -2.93 -12.51
CA LYS A 214 -5.20 -1.65 -13.15
C LYS A 214 -6.32 -1.21 -14.10
N ASP A 215 -6.85 -2.10 -14.92
CA ASP A 215 -7.92 -1.79 -15.87
C ASP A 215 -9.21 -1.37 -15.17
N VAL A 216 -9.56 -2.00 -14.04
CA VAL A 216 -10.69 -1.59 -13.19
C VAL A 216 -10.49 -0.18 -12.64
N ILE A 217 -9.28 0.13 -12.15
CA ILE A 217 -8.94 1.44 -11.61
C ILE A 217 -9.03 2.51 -12.71
N MET A 218 -8.42 2.27 -13.86
CA MET A 218 -8.42 3.22 -14.99
C MET A 218 -9.82 3.46 -15.56
N ARG A 219 -10.72 2.47 -15.50
CA ARG A 219 -12.14 2.61 -15.86
C ARG A 219 -13.01 3.25 -14.78
N ASN A 220 -12.46 3.55 -13.60
CA ASN A 220 -13.21 3.98 -12.42
C ASN A 220 -14.38 3.01 -12.08
N ALA A 221 -14.15 1.70 -12.25
CA ALA A 221 -15.15 0.66 -12.04
C ALA A 221 -15.17 0.16 -10.58
N TYR A 222 -15.19 1.10 -9.63
CA TYR A 222 -15.20 0.84 -8.20
C TYR A 222 -15.75 2.05 -7.43
N ASP A 223 -16.08 1.84 -6.17
CA ASP A 223 -16.41 2.90 -5.21
C ASP A 223 -15.40 2.86 -4.04
N ILE A 224 -15.12 4.01 -3.43
CA ILE A 224 -14.30 4.07 -2.21
C ILE A 224 -15.21 4.09 -0.99
N GLU A 225 -15.05 3.10 -0.13
CA GLU A 225 -15.76 2.95 1.12
C GLU A 225 -14.89 3.39 2.30
N ILE A 226 -15.47 4.19 3.19
CA ILE A 226 -14.86 4.61 4.45
C ILE A 226 -15.65 3.99 5.59
N SER A 227 -14.99 3.21 6.43
CA SER A 227 -15.63 2.60 7.59
C SER A 227 -16.20 3.68 8.53
N PRO A 228 -17.44 3.54 9.02
CA PRO A 228 -17.99 4.46 10.02
C PRO A 228 -17.15 4.45 11.31
N CYS A 229 -16.45 3.35 11.59
CA CYS A 229 -15.53 3.19 12.71
C CYS A 229 -14.07 3.57 12.39
N LEU A 230 -13.81 4.35 11.32
CA LEU A 230 -12.43 4.70 10.92
C LEU A 230 -11.63 5.30 12.08
N LYS A 231 -12.25 6.17 12.88
CA LYS A 231 -11.56 6.84 13.99
C LYS A 231 -11.14 5.86 15.07
N GLU A 232 -12.03 4.97 15.45
CA GLU A 232 -11.83 3.96 16.48
C GLU A 232 -10.75 2.96 16.04
N LYS A 233 -10.84 2.47 14.79
CA LYS A 233 -9.88 1.53 14.20
C LYS A 233 -8.46 2.10 14.18
N VAL A 234 -8.27 3.29 13.59
CA VAL A 234 -6.95 3.94 13.49
C VAL A 234 -6.40 4.27 14.88
N LYS A 235 -7.25 4.78 15.79
CA LYS A 235 -6.82 5.10 17.17
C LYS A 235 -6.37 3.84 17.93
N ALA A 236 -7.14 2.76 17.85
CA ALA A 236 -6.83 1.50 18.53
C ALA A 236 -5.54 0.88 17.98
N ALA A 237 -5.41 0.77 16.66
CA ALA A 237 -4.22 0.26 15.98
C ALA A 237 -2.96 1.04 16.38
N ARG A 238 -3.02 2.38 16.42
CA ARG A 238 -1.90 3.22 16.85
C ARG A 238 -1.54 3.01 18.32
N LEU A 239 -2.54 2.86 19.20
CA LEU A 239 -2.30 2.60 20.63
C LEU A 239 -1.60 1.24 20.82
N VAL A 240 -2.13 0.18 20.21
CA VAL A 240 -1.56 -1.17 20.28
C VAL A 240 -0.15 -1.17 19.70
N LYS A 241 0.06 -0.58 18.53
CA LYS A 241 1.39 -0.45 17.90
C LYS A 241 2.39 0.27 18.81
N LYS A 242 1.98 1.34 19.48
CA LYS A 242 2.83 2.07 20.42
C LYS A 242 3.20 1.20 21.63
N THR A 243 2.26 0.42 22.16
CA THR A 243 2.51 -0.50 23.28
C THR A 243 3.46 -1.63 22.89
N LEU A 244 3.20 -2.30 21.76
CA LEU A 244 4.04 -3.39 21.25
C LEU A 244 5.46 -2.94 20.92
N LYS A 245 5.63 -1.74 20.35
CA LYS A 245 6.97 -1.20 20.09
C LYS A 245 7.78 -1.02 21.38
N LYS A 246 7.14 -0.60 22.48
CA LYS A 246 7.81 -0.44 23.77
C LYS A 246 8.22 -1.77 24.39
N SER A 247 7.43 -2.83 24.21
CA SER A 247 7.77 -4.16 24.73
C SER A 247 8.84 -4.87 23.90
N LEU A 248 8.97 -4.54 22.61
CA LEU A 248 10.02 -5.05 21.72
C LEU A 248 11.33 -4.27 21.82
N SER A 249 11.30 -3.06 22.37
CA SER A 249 12.47 -2.19 22.58
C SER A 249 12.97 -2.24 24.03
N VAL A 250 13.26 -3.44 24.55
CA VAL A 250 14.04 -3.59 25.78
C VAL A 250 15.50 -3.30 25.47
#